data_AF-A0A7W1ECA7-F1
#
_entry.id   AF-A0A7W1ECA7-F1
#
_cell.length_a   1.000
_cell.length_b   1.000
_cell.length_c   1.000
_cell.angle_alpha   90.00
_cell.angle_beta   90.00
_cell.angle_gamma   90.00
#
_symmetry.space_group_name_H-M   'P 1'
#
loop_
_entity.id
_entity.type
_entity.pdbx_description
1 polymer ?
#
loop_
_entity_poly.entity_id
_entity_poly.type
_entity_poly.pdbx_seq_one_letter_code
_entity_poly.pdbx_strand_id
1 'polypeptide(L)'
;MTADRRGWRDQPLVQLTLTRYREFLREPEALFWVFLFPVLLTAGLGLAFRNQKPQPTPIAVVGGRDASAQLATGLAAAPGVTVRQLDDSAAALALRTGRVALVVIPDGGGSVRYRYDEERPDSRLARLQVDAAIQQGGGAARPVGVREERVREVGARYVDFVVPGLLGMNLMGSGIWGLGFAIVDARRKRLLKRLVATPMSRTQYLLSFLLSRLTMLVVEVTLLLGFATLVFGVPIRGAIGTLALVCVLSSLAFGALGLLIASRASTTEGVSGLMNLVMLPMWIFSG
;
A
#
# COMPACT_ATOMS: atom_id res chain seq x y z
N MET A 1 62.25 1.49 -5.29
CA MET A 1 60.82 1.47 -5.66
C MET A 1 60.07 0.66 -4.62
N THR A 2 59.60 1.32 -3.56
CA THR A 2 58.80 0.70 -2.51
C THR A 2 57.34 0.69 -2.99
N ALA A 3 56.78 -0.52 -3.17
CA ALA A 3 55.37 -0.68 -3.44
C ALA A 3 54.59 -0.19 -2.21
N ASP A 4 54.03 1.01 -2.31
CA ASP A 4 53.18 1.62 -1.30
C ASP A 4 51.94 0.72 -1.13
N ARG A 5 51.91 -0.06 -0.05
CA ARG A 5 50.79 -0.95 0.28
C ARG A 5 49.63 -0.08 0.76
N ARG A 6 48.88 0.48 -0.19
CA ARG A 6 47.59 1.15 0.08
C ARG A 6 46.75 0.26 0.99
N GLY A 7 46.35 0.77 2.14
CA GLY A 7 45.49 0.05 3.07
C GLY A 7 44.13 -0.24 2.41
N TRP A 8 43.37 -1.20 2.94
CA TRP A 8 42.02 -1.49 2.42
C TRP A 8 41.11 -0.25 2.35
N ARG A 9 41.31 0.71 3.28
CA ARG A 9 40.64 2.01 3.29
C ARG A 9 41.08 2.96 2.17
N ASP A 10 42.24 2.78 1.57
CA ASP A 10 42.77 3.63 0.50
C ASP A 10 42.41 3.10 -0.90
N GLN A 11 41.67 1.99 -0.96
CA GLN A 11 41.12 1.49 -2.21
C GLN A 11 40.06 2.47 -2.74
N PRO A 12 40.14 2.90 -4.01
CA PRO A 12 39.21 3.87 -4.58
C PRO A 12 37.75 3.44 -4.43
N LEU A 13 37.45 2.15 -4.61
CA LEU A 13 36.10 1.59 -4.46
C LEU A 13 35.52 1.86 -3.06
N VAL A 14 36.29 1.59 -2.00
CA VAL A 14 35.87 1.76 -0.61
C VAL A 14 35.61 3.24 -0.31
N GLN A 15 36.51 4.13 -0.75
CA GLN A 15 36.36 5.58 -0.55
C GLN A 15 35.14 6.16 -1.27
N LEU A 16 34.85 5.69 -2.49
CA LEU A 16 33.67 6.13 -3.22
C LEU A 16 32.39 5.66 -2.54
N THR A 17 32.34 4.39 -2.14
CA THR A 17 31.18 3.86 -1.40
C THR A 17 30.98 4.63 -0.09
N LEU A 18 32.04 4.88 0.68
CA LEU A 18 31.97 5.69 1.90
C LEU A 18 31.53 7.13 1.63
N THR A 19 31.97 7.73 0.53
CA THR A 19 31.56 9.10 0.16
C THR A 19 30.06 9.16 -0.09
N ARG A 20 29.51 8.19 -0.85
CA ARG A 20 28.06 8.10 -1.09
C ARG A 20 27.26 7.91 0.18
N TYR A 21 27.74 7.06 1.08
CA TYR A 21 27.15 6.89 2.39
C TYR A 21 27.10 8.19 3.19
N ARG A 22 28.20 8.94 3.20
CA ARG A 22 28.29 10.22 3.89
C ARG A 22 27.42 11.29 3.25
N GLU A 23 27.35 11.34 1.92
CA GLU A 23 26.44 12.24 1.19
C GLU A 23 25.00 11.94 1.59
N PHE A 24 24.60 10.68 1.50
CA PHE A 24 23.25 10.25 1.84
C PHE A 24 22.89 10.49 3.32
N LEU A 25 23.80 10.19 4.25
CA LEU A 25 23.57 10.46 5.69
C LEU A 25 23.51 11.95 6.02
N ARG A 26 24.04 12.83 5.16
CA ARG A 26 23.97 14.29 5.30
C ARG A 26 22.71 14.89 4.69
N GLU A 27 21.90 14.09 4.00
CA GLU A 27 20.64 14.49 3.41
C GLU A 27 19.48 13.99 4.30
N PRO A 28 19.04 14.77 5.31
CA PRO A 28 18.00 14.32 6.24
C PRO A 28 16.68 14.03 5.54
N GLU A 29 16.39 14.73 4.44
CA GLU A 29 15.21 14.50 3.61
C GLU A 29 15.26 13.10 2.97
N ALA A 30 16.41 12.69 2.44
CA ALA A 30 16.57 11.36 1.85
C ALA A 30 16.43 10.26 2.93
N LEU A 31 17.04 10.46 4.10
CA LEU A 31 16.89 9.54 5.23
C LEU A 31 15.44 9.40 5.68
N PHE A 32 14.73 10.53 5.79
CA PHE A 32 13.32 10.54 6.16
C PHE A 32 12.48 9.74 5.16
N TRP A 33 12.58 10.04 3.86
CA TRP A 33 11.73 9.42 2.85
C TRP A 33 12.05 7.94 2.61
N VAL A 34 13.33 7.56 2.69
CA VAL A 34 13.76 6.18 2.44
C VAL A 34 13.50 5.28 3.65
N PHE A 35 13.76 5.75 4.87
CA PHE A 35 13.71 4.90 6.06
C PHE A 35 12.51 5.19 6.95
N LEU A 36 12.31 6.45 7.34
CA LEU A 36 11.33 6.79 8.37
C LEU A 36 9.90 6.78 7.82
N PHE A 37 9.69 7.33 6.63
CA PHE A 37 8.36 7.49 6.04
C PHE A 37 7.63 6.15 5.82
N PRO A 38 8.24 5.10 5.21
CA PRO A 38 7.57 3.82 5.05
C PRO A 38 7.18 3.16 6.39
N VAL A 39 8.03 3.31 7.41
CA VAL A 39 7.77 2.81 8.76
C VAL A 39 6.61 3.57 9.39
N LEU A 40 6.60 4.91 9.31
CA LEU A 40 5.50 5.74 9.79
C LEU A 40 4.19 5.45 9.06
N LEU A 41 4.25 5.27 7.74
CA LEU A 41 3.08 4.94 6.94
C LEU A 41 2.53 3.56 7.30
N THR A 42 3.41 2.57 7.48
CA THR A 42 3.04 1.23 7.98
C THR A 42 2.42 1.32 9.37
N ALA A 43 2.98 2.15 10.27
CA ALA A 43 2.43 2.38 11.59
C ALA A 43 1.04 3.01 11.53
N GLY A 44 0.88 4.08 10.76
CA GLY A 44 -0.38 4.81 10.60
C GLY A 44 -1.48 3.94 10.00
N LEU A 45 -1.20 3.27 8.88
CA LEU A 45 -2.14 2.34 8.25
C LEU A 45 -2.43 1.14 9.16
N GLY A 46 -1.39 0.59 9.79
CA GLY A 46 -1.58 -0.57 10.66
C GLY A 46 -2.40 -0.27 11.91
N LEU A 47 -2.31 0.94 12.45
CA LEU A 47 -3.17 1.41 13.54
C LEU A 47 -4.58 1.76 13.05
N ALA A 48 -4.71 2.46 11.92
CA ALA A 48 -5.98 2.88 11.35
C ALA A 48 -6.90 1.70 10.99
N PHE A 49 -6.31 0.59 10.51
CA PHE A 49 -7.05 -0.59 10.05
C PHE A 49 -7.01 -1.77 11.04
N ARG A 50 -6.40 -1.63 12.23
CA ARG A 50 -6.29 -2.71 13.23
C ARG A 50 -7.63 -3.23 13.74
N ASN A 51 -8.68 -2.40 13.69
CA ASN A 51 -9.90 -2.63 14.46
C ASN A 51 -11.17 -2.00 13.85
N GLN A 52 -11.26 -1.87 12.52
CA GLN A 52 -12.52 -1.43 11.90
C GLN A 52 -13.60 -2.48 12.18
N LYS A 53 -14.54 -2.13 13.07
CA LYS A 53 -15.82 -2.84 13.17
C LYS A 53 -16.47 -2.77 11.79
N PRO A 54 -17.13 -3.84 11.31
CA PRO A 54 -17.88 -3.78 10.05
C PRO A 54 -18.79 -2.55 10.08
N GLN A 55 -18.62 -1.63 9.12
CA GLN A 55 -19.47 -0.45 9.05
C GLN A 55 -20.88 -0.92 8.69
N PRO A 56 -21.91 -0.54 9.46
CA PRO A 56 -23.26 -1.00 9.18
C PRO A 56 -23.75 -0.39 7.86
N THR A 57 -24.28 -1.22 6.98
CA THR A 57 -24.69 -0.80 5.64
C THR A 57 -25.97 0.03 5.72
N PRO A 58 -26.00 1.27 5.21
CA PRO A 58 -27.19 2.10 5.26
C PRO A 58 -28.26 1.61 4.28
N ILE A 59 -29.49 1.45 4.75
CA ILE A 59 -30.65 1.06 3.95
C ILE A 59 -31.78 2.07 4.12
N ALA A 60 -32.62 2.19 3.10
CA ALA A 60 -33.85 2.95 3.16
C ALA A 60 -35.07 2.00 3.25
N VAL A 61 -36.03 2.34 4.10
CA VAL A 61 -37.36 1.71 4.10
C VAL A 61 -38.36 2.75 3.58
N VAL A 62 -39.07 2.41 2.51
CA VAL A 62 -40.07 3.31 1.90
C VAL A 62 -41.36 3.29 2.71
N GLY A 63 -41.85 4.48 3.06
CA GLY A 63 -42.95 4.70 4.00
C GLY A 63 -44.38 4.65 3.43
N GLY A 64 -45.23 3.81 4.04
CA GLY A 64 -46.67 3.98 4.25
C GLY A 64 -46.94 3.74 5.74
N ARG A 65 -47.62 4.69 6.42
CA ARG A 65 -47.36 5.09 7.82
C ARG A 65 -47.27 3.99 8.90
N ASP A 66 -47.93 2.83 8.77
CA ASP A 66 -47.96 1.81 9.83
C ASP A 66 -47.07 0.58 9.54
N ALA A 67 -47.16 -0.01 8.35
CA ALA A 67 -46.39 -1.21 7.99
C ALA A 67 -44.88 -0.94 7.87
N SER A 68 -44.52 0.23 7.33
CA SER A 68 -43.11 0.63 7.18
C SER A 68 -42.43 0.92 8.51
N ALA A 69 -43.18 1.40 9.52
CA ALA A 69 -42.64 1.70 10.83
C ALA A 69 -42.28 0.43 11.62
N GLN A 70 -43.12 -0.60 11.54
CA GLN A 70 -42.86 -1.91 12.15
C GLN A 70 -41.66 -2.60 11.49
N LEU A 71 -41.60 -2.61 10.16
CA LEU A 71 -40.49 -3.17 9.40
C LEU A 71 -39.17 -2.45 9.70
N ALA A 72 -39.19 -1.11 9.75
CA ALA A 72 -38.01 -0.32 10.07
C ALA A 72 -37.50 -0.59 11.49
N THR A 73 -38.41 -0.77 12.46
CA THR A 73 -38.04 -1.07 13.85
C THR A 73 -37.44 -2.47 13.98
N GLY A 74 -38.03 -3.46 13.30
CA GLY A 74 -37.48 -4.83 13.27
C GLY A 74 -36.11 -4.89 12.60
N LEU A 75 -35.90 -4.14 11.51
CA LEU A 75 -34.61 -4.06 10.81
C LEU A 75 -33.56 -3.23 11.58
N ALA A 76 -33.97 -2.25 12.37
CA ALA A 76 -33.04 -1.46 13.20
C ALA A 76 -32.41 -2.29 14.33
N ALA A 77 -33.06 -3.39 14.73
CA ALA A 77 -32.50 -4.34 15.69
C ALA A 77 -31.49 -5.31 15.07
N ALA A 78 -31.41 -5.40 13.74
CA ALA A 78 -30.51 -6.32 13.05
C ALA A 78 -29.05 -5.79 13.06
N PRO A 79 -28.06 -6.63 13.41
CA PRO A 79 -26.67 -6.23 13.40
C PRO A 79 -26.17 -6.00 11.96
N GLY A 80 -25.43 -4.90 11.75
CA GLY A 80 -24.75 -4.63 10.47
C GLY A 80 -25.55 -3.80 9.46
N VAL A 81 -26.71 -3.27 9.84
CA VAL A 81 -27.54 -2.44 8.96
C VAL A 81 -27.95 -1.14 9.68
N THR A 82 -27.98 -0.02 8.97
CA THR A 82 -28.53 1.26 9.50
C THR A 82 -29.78 1.63 8.72
N VAL A 83 -30.93 1.71 9.40
CA VAL A 83 -32.22 1.95 8.75
C VAL A 83 -32.55 3.44 8.70
N ARG A 84 -32.97 3.94 7.53
CA ARG A 84 -33.55 5.28 7.34
C ARG A 84 -34.94 5.14 6.73
N GLN A 85 -35.94 5.78 7.33
CA GLN A 85 -37.25 5.89 6.71
C GLN A 85 -37.23 7.08 5.74
N LEU A 86 -37.61 6.84 4.49
CA LEU A 86 -37.61 7.85 3.42
C LEU A 86 -38.87 7.68 2.55
N ASP A 87 -39.30 8.75 1.92
CA ASP A 87 -40.29 8.67 0.84
C ASP A 87 -39.68 8.03 -0.41
N ASP A 88 -40.49 7.48 -1.32
CA ASP A 88 -39.98 6.72 -2.49
C ASP A 88 -39.03 7.56 -3.37
N SER A 89 -39.35 8.84 -3.60
CA SER A 89 -38.51 9.76 -4.38
C SER A 89 -37.17 10.04 -3.68
N ALA A 90 -37.19 10.26 -2.36
CA ALA A 90 -36.00 10.47 -1.56
C ALA A 90 -35.14 9.19 -1.45
N ALA A 91 -35.77 8.02 -1.35
CA ALA A 91 -35.10 6.72 -1.33
C ALA A 91 -34.44 6.40 -2.67
N ALA A 92 -35.11 6.68 -3.79
CA ALA A 92 -34.54 6.52 -5.13
C ALA A 92 -33.32 7.45 -5.34
N LEU A 93 -33.40 8.70 -4.87
CA LEU A 93 -32.26 9.64 -4.91
C LEU A 93 -31.11 9.16 -4.02
N ALA A 94 -31.41 8.66 -2.82
CA ALA A 94 -30.41 8.14 -1.89
C ALA A 94 -29.68 6.91 -2.46
N LEU A 95 -30.39 6.02 -3.16
CA LEU A 95 -29.81 4.85 -3.82
C LEU A 95 -28.92 5.26 -5.01
N ARG A 96 -29.40 6.20 -5.84
CA ARG A 96 -28.65 6.77 -6.96
C ARG A 96 -27.36 7.47 -6.51
N THR A 97 -27.41 8.20 -5.41
CA THR A 97 -26.26 8.91 -4.84
C THR A 97 -25.36 8.04 -3.97
N GLY A 98 -25.69 6.76 -3.77
CA GLY A 98 -24.90 5.83 -2.95
C GLY A 98 -24.99 6.06 -1.44
N ARG A 99 -25.91 6.90 -0.97
CA ARG A 99 -26.13 7.14 0.47
C ARG A 99 -26.81 5.97 1.17
N VAL A 100 -27.52 5.13 0.42
CA VAL A 100 -28.07 3.85 0.87
C VAL A 100 -27.72 2.77 -0.15
N ALA A 101 -27.46 1.55 0.31
CA ALA A 101 -27.12 0.42 -0.54
C ALA A 101 -28.36 -0.38 -0.98
N LEU A 102 -29.45 -0.33 -0.20
CA LEU A 102 -30.68 -1.05 -0.46
C LEU A 102 -31.88 -0.18 -0.09
N VAL A 103 -32.92 -0.26 -0.92
CA VAL A 103 -34.25 0.28 -0.63
C VAL A 103 -35.22 -0.88 -0.47
N VAL A 104 -35.94 -0.88 0.65
CA VAL A 104 -36.91 -1.89 1.04
C VAL A 104 -38.31 -1.27 0.94
N ILE A 105 -39.16 -1.86 0.10
CA ILE A 105 -40.51 -1.36 -0.16
C ILE A 105 -41.49 -2.44 0.30
N PRO A 106 -42.25 -2.22 1.39
CA PRO A 106 -43.30 -3.15 1.76
C PRO A 106 -44.37 -3.18 0.67
N ASP A 107 -44.73 -4.37 0.22
CA ASP A 107 -45.79 -4.59 -0.74
C ASP A 107 -47.01 -5.18 0.00
N GLY A 108 -48.20 -5.01 -0.55
CA GLY A 108 -49.44 -5.47 0.09
C GLY A 108 -49.39 -6.98 0.40
N GLY A 109 -50.02 -7.40 1.50
CA GLY A 109 -50.15 -8.83 1.83
C GLY A 109 -48.91 -9.49 2.45
N GLY A 110 -48.00 -8.70 3.04
CA GLY A 110 -46.83 -9.24 3.77
C GLY A 110 -45.63 -9.61 2.89
N SER A 111 -45.65 -9.21 1.62
CA SER A 111 -44.50 -9.32 0.72
C SER A 111 -43.65 -8.06 0.76
N VAL A 112 -42.36 -8.17 0.44
CA VAL A 112 -41.41 -7.05 0.46
C VAL A 112 -40.62 -7.05 -0.84
N ARG A 113 -40.47 -5.87 -1.44
CA ARG A 113 -39.70 -5.67 -2.67
C ARG A 113 -38.38 -4.96 -2.37
N TYR A 114 -37.29 -5.51 -2.90
CA TYR A 114 -35.97 -4.93 -2.79
C TYR A 114 -35.61 -4.16 -4.06
N ARG A 115 -35.10 -2.94 -3.91
CA ARG A 115 -34.51 -2.15 -5.00
C ARG A 115 -33.07 -1.83 -4.63
N TYR A 116 -32.13 -2.37 -5.39
CA TYR A 116 -30.69 -2.23 -5.14
C TYR A 116 -29.91 -2.35 -6.45
N ASP A 117 -28.64 -1.95 -6.40
CA ASP A 117 -27.70 -2.06 -7.52
C ASP A 117 -26.90 -3.36 -7.39
N GLU A 118 -27.03 -4.27 -8.35
CA GLU A 118 -26.38 -5.59 -8.29
C GLU A 118 -24.86 -5.52 -8.48
N GLU A 119 -24.33 -4.51 -9.15
CA GLU A 119 -22.89 -4.39 -9.38
C GLU A 119 -22.14 -4.02 -8.09
N ARG A 120 -22.83 -3.38 -7.14
CA ARG A 120 -22.27 -2.98 -5.84
C ARG A 120 -22.25 -4.14 -4.84
N PRO A 121 -21.07 -4.56 -4.33
CA PRO A 121 -20.97 -5.60 -3.32
C PRO A 121 -21.78 -5.30 -2.04
N ASP A 122 -21.75 -4.05 -1.58
CA ASP A 122 -22.46 -3.62 -0.37
C ASP A 122 -23.98 -3.75 -0.50
N SER A 123 -24.51 -3.51 -1.69
CA SER A 123 -25.94 -3.67 -1.99
C SER A 123 -26.36 -5.14 -1.96
N ARG A 124 -25.53 -6.04 -2.49
CA ARG A 124 -25.76 -7.49 -2.42
C ARG A 124 -25.71 -7.99 -0.98
N LEU A 125 -24.72 -7.54 -0.20
CA LEU A 125 -24.61 -7.87 1.22
C LEU A 125 -25.78 -7.32 2.04
N ALA A 126 -26.19 -6.07 1.82
CA ALA A 126 -27.34 -5.46 2.48
C ALA A 126 -28.62 -6.25 2.19
N ARG A 127 -28.85 -6.67 0.94
CA ARG A 127 -30.00 -7.51 0.58
C ARG A 127 -30.00 -8.79 1.41
N LEU A 128 -28.89 -9.51 1.47
CA LEU A 128 -28.80 -10.78 2.21
C LEU A 128 -29.01 -10.59 3.72
N GLN A 129 -28.44 -9.54 4.30
CA GLN A 129 -28.60 -9.23 5.73
C GLN A 129 -30.05 -8.85 6.08
N VAL A 130 -30.68 -8.01 5.25
CA VAL A 130 -32.07 -7.57 5.44
C VAL A 130 -33.05 -8.72 5.22
N ASP A 131 -32.81 -9.54 4.20
CA ASP A 131 -33.63 -10.72 3.91
C ASP A 131 -33.57 -11.74 5.07
N ALA A 132 -32.37 -12.00 5.60
CA ALA A 132 -32.21 -12.84 6.77
C ALA A 132 -32.93 -12.26 8.00
N ALA A 133 -32.87 -10.95 8.22
CA ALA A 133 -33.55 -10.29 9.34
C ALA A 133 -35.08 -10.34 9.22
N ILE A 134 -35.64 -10.14 8.03
CA ILE A 134 -37.08 -10.23 7.77
C ILE A 134 -37.58 -11.67 7.98
N GLN A 135 -36.86 -12.67 7.47
CA GLN A 135 -37.24 -14.08 7.62
C GLN A 135 -37.17 -14.54 9.09
N GLN A 136 -36.17 -14.09 9.85
CA GLN A 136 -36.07 -14.38 11.29
C GLN A 136 -37.20 -13.74 12.09
N GLY A 137 -37.56 -12.49 11.80
CA GLY A 137 -38.67 -11.78 12.45
C GLY A 137 -40.05 -12.35 12.10
N GLY A 138 -40.19 -12.94 10.90
CA GLY A 138 -41.43 -13.56 10.41
C GLY A 138 -41.69 -14.99 10.92
N GLY A 139 -40.85 -15.53 11.81
CA GLY A 139 -41.05 -16.87 12.40
C GLY A 139 -40.72 -18.03 11.44
N ALA A 140 -40.00 -17.79 10.34
CA ALA A 140 -39.54 -18.87 9.47
C ALA A 140 -38.55 -19.75 10.25
N ALA A 141 -38.92 -21.01 10.45
CA ALA A 141 -38.06 -21.99 11.10
C ALA A 141 -36.78 -22.15 10.26
N ARG A 142 -35.62 -21.73 10.79
CA ARG A 142 -34.33 -22.11 10.23
C ARG A 142 -34.15 -23.61 10.46
N PRO A 143 -34.16 -24.46 9.41
CA PRO A 143 -34.05 -25.91 9.61
C PRO A 143 -32.60 -26.34 9.90
N VAL A 144 -31.61 -25.43 9.78
CA VAL A 144 -30.19 -25.74 9.95
C VAL A 144 -29.62 -24.95 11.14
N GLY A 145 -29.13 -25.68 12.15
CA GLY A 145 -28.39 -25.10 13.26
C GLY A 145 -27.03 -24.56 12.77
N VAL A 146 -26.89 -23.24 12.74
CA VAL A 146 -25.63 -22.58 12.37
C VAL A 146 -24.81 -22.35 13.62
N ARG A 147 -23.61 -22.93 13.69
CA ARG A 147 -22.60 -22.60 14.71
C ARG A 147 -21.58 -21.65 14.10
N GLU A 148 -21.51 -20.43 14.60
CA GLU A 148 -20.50 -19.46 14.17
C GLU A 148 -19.20 -19.70 14.95
N GLU A 149 -18.11 -19.98 14.24
CA GLU A 149 -16.77 -19.97 14.79
C GLU A 149 -16.01 -18.77 14.21
N ARG A 150 -15.61 -17.84 15.07
CA ARG A 150 -14.90 -16.63 14.66
C ARG A 150 -13.41 -16.89 14.67
N VAL A 151 -12.81 -17.00 13.48
CA VAL A 151 -11.36 -17.17 13.33
C VAL A 151 -10.70 -15.82 13.05
N ARG A 152 -9.63 -15.49 13.78
CA ARG A 152 -8.71 -14.40 13.45
C ARG A 152 -7.41 -15.00 12.93
N GLU A 153 -7.31 -15.20 11.63
CA GLU A 153 -6.07 -15.69 11.03
C GLU A 153 -5.06 -14.56 10.80
N VAL A 154 -3.81 -14.83 11.15
CA VAL A 154 -2.67 -13.98 10.79
C VAL A 154 -2.47 -14.12 9.28
N GLY A 155 -2.37 -13.03 8.50
CA GLY A 155 -2.27 -13.04 7.04
C GLY A 155 -3.45 -12.42 6.28
N ALA A 156 -4.64 -12.41 6.87
CA ALA A 156 -5.83 -11.79 6.27
C ALA A 156 -6.01 -10.32 6.71
N ARG A 157 -5.13 -9.82 7.57
CA ARG A 157 -5.21 -8.45 8.08
C ARG A 157 -4.67 -7.51 7.01
N TYR A 158 -5.28 -6.34 6.89
CA TYR A 158 -4.84 -5.30 5.94
C TYR A 158 -3.33 -5.01 6.02
N VAL A 159 -2.76 -5.06 7.23
CA VAL A 159 -1.32 -4.86 7.46
C VAL A 159 -0.46 -5.94 6.80
N ASP A 160 -0.92 -7.19 6.83
CA ASP A 160 -0.19 -8.31 6.22
C ASP A 160 -0.14 -8.19 4.69
N PHE A 161 -1.14 -7.52 4.10
CA PHE A 161 -1.20 -7.23 2.66
C PHE A 161 -0.42 -5.96 2.27
N VAL A 162 -0.46 -4.90 3.09
CA VAL A 162 0.12 -3.60 2.72
C VAL A 162 1.64 -3.57 2.86
N VAL A 163 2.21 -4.32 3.82
CA VAL A 163 3.66 -4.30 4.11
C VAL A 163 4.52 -4.72 2.91
N PRO A 164 4.23 -5.83 2.20
CA PRO A 164 4.96 -6.19 0.99
C PRO A 164 4.87 -5.13 -0.12
N GLY A 165 3.69 -4.52 -0.30
CA GLY A 165 3.49 -3.44 -1.27
C GLY A 165 4.34 -2.20 -0.94
N LEU A 166 4.34 -1.79 0.34
CA LEU A 166 5.18 -0.69 0.82
C LEU A 166 6.67 -0.98 0.67
N LEU A 167 7.09 -2.22 0.91
CA LEU A 167 8.46 -2.64 0.65
C LEU A 167 8.81 -2.47 -0.84
N GLY A 168 7.99 -3.01 -1.74
CA GLY A 168 8.20 -2.87 -3.19
C GLY A 168 8.26 -1.41 -3.65
N MET A 169 7.33 -0.58 -3.17
CA MET A 169 7.31 0.86 -3.47
C MET A 169 8.56 1.57 -2.94
N ASN A 170 9.01 1.24 -1.72
CA ASN A 170 10.21 1.83 -1.14
C ASN A 170 11.47 1.45 -1.92
N LEU A 171 11.61 0.17 -2.31
CA LEU A 171 12.73 -0.31 -3.14
C LEU A 171 12.76 0.35 -4.52
N MET A 172 11.58 0.57 -5.11
CA MET A 172 11.45 1.26 -6.39
C MET A 172 11.85 2.73 -6.28
N GLY A 173 11.29 3.44 -5.30
CA GLY A 173 11.58 4.86 -5.07
C GLY A 173 13.06 5.09 -4.80
N SER A 174 13.63 4.39 -3.81
CA SER A 174 15.04 4.52 -3.44
C SER A 174 16.00 4.07 -4.55
N GLY A 175 15.66 3.04 -5.33
CA GLY A 175 16.47 2.57 -6.45
C GLY A 175 16.52 3.56 -7.62
N ILE A 176 15.35 3.99 -8.10
CA ILE A 176 15.24 4.91 -9.25
C ILE A 176 15.79 6.29 -8.87
N TRP A 177 15.30 6.88 -7.78
CA TRP A 177 15.71 8.22 -7.36
C TRP A 177 17.17 8.24 -6.90
N GLY A 178 17.58 7.29 -6.06
CA GLY A 178 18.92 7.26 -5.47
C GLY A 178 20.03 7.21 -6.51
N LEU A 179 19.92 6.36 -7.53
CA LEU A 179 20.94 6.29 -8.58
C LEU A 179 20.76 7.39 -9.63
N GLY A 180 19.53 7.66 -10.06
CA GLY A 180 19.30 8.57 -11.16
C GLY A 180 19.60 10.03 -10.81
N PHE A 181 19.21 10.50 -9.62
CA PHE A 181 19.52 11.86 -9.19
C PHE A 181 21.02 12.05 -8.90
N ALA A 182 21.65 11.11 -8.20
CA ALA A 182 23.06 11.23 -7.84
C ALA A 182 23.98 11.38 -9.07
N ILE A 183 23.66 10.71 -10.19
CA ILE A 183 24.44 10.81 -11.43
C ILE A 183 24.23 12.15 -12.13
N VAL A 184 22.98 12.61 -12.22
CA VAL A 184 22.68 13.90 -12.87
C VAL A 184 23.21 15.05 -12.05
N ASP A 185 23.10 14.99 -10.73
CA ASP A 185 23.66 16.00 -9.84
C ASP A 185 25.20 16.04 -9.92
N ALA A 186 25.86 14.88 -9.93
CA ALA A 186 27.31 14.80 -10.13
C ALA A 186 27.76 15.34 -11.50
N ARG A 187 26.94 15.21 -12.55
CA ARG A 187 27.19 15.82 -13.87
C ARG A 187 27.00 17.33 -13.82
N ARG A 188 25.89 17.80 -13.23
CA ARG A 188 25.54 19.22 -13.09
C ARG A 188 26.59 19.99 -12.30
N LYS A 189 27.04 19.45 -11.17
CA LYS A 189 28.09 20.02 -10.31
C LYS A 189 29.51 19.87 -10.90
N ARG A 190 29.64 19.33 -12.13
CA ARG A 190 30.91 19.01 -12.80
C ARG A 190 31.84 18.10 -11.97
N LEU A 191 31.30 17.39 -10.97
CA LEU A 191 32.04 16.46 -10.12
C LEU A 191 32.55 15.28 -10.94
N LEU A 192 31.77 14.81 -11.93
CA LEU A 192 32.22 13.78 -12.86
C LEU A 192 33.54 14.17 -13.57
N LYS A 193 33.68 15.43 -14.00
CA LYS A 193 34.91 15.90 -14.67
C LYS A 193 36.12 15.88 -13.73
N ARG A 194 35.92 16.21 -12.45
CA ARG A 194 36.95 16.15 -11.42
C ARG A 194 37.34 14.70 -11.09
N LEU A 195 36.35 13.80 -10.98
CA LEU A 195 36.57 12.38 -10.69
C LEU A 195 37.32 11.67 -11.82
N VAL A 196 37.05 12.02 -13.08
CA VAL A 196 37.77 11.45 -14.24
C VAL A 196 39.26 11.84 -14.28
N ALA A 197 39.63 12.97 -13.67
CA ALA A 197 41.03 13.39 -13.56
C ALA A 197 41.84 12.64 -12.48
N THR A 198 41.17 11.86 -11.63
CA THR A 198 41.81 10.98 -10.63
C THR A 198 42.15 9.62 -11.26
N PRO A 199 43.13 8.84 -10.72
CA PRO A 199 43.52 7.53 -11.26
C PRO A 199 42.48 6.43 -10.94
N MET A 200 41.23 6.70 -11.23
CA MET A 200 40.08 5.92 -10.82
C MET A 200 39.41 5.28 -12.03
N SER A 201 39.15 3.97 -11.97
CA SER A 201 38.51 3.28 -13.10
C SER A 201 37.00 3.53 -13.15
N ARG A 202 36.43 3.56 -14.36
CA ARG A 202 34.96 3.70 -14.57
C ARG A 202 34.20 2.55 -13.90
N THR A 203 34.76 1.35 -13.90
CA THR A 203 34.19 0.16 -13.26
C THR A 203 34.10 0.34 -11.75
N GLN A 204 35.14 0.86 -11.10
CA GLN A 204 35.11 1.16 -9.67
C GLN A 204 34.07 2.23 -9.32
N TYR A 205 33.83 3.21 -10.21
CA TYR A 205 32.76 4.20 -10.02
C TYR A 205 31.38 3.54 -9.99
N LEU A 206 31.08 2.72 -10.99
CA LEU A 206 29.79 2.05 -11.09
C LEU A 206 29.59 1.01 -9.98
N LEU A 207 30.63 0.23 -9.65
CA LEU A 207 30.61 -0.70 -8.53
C LEU A 207 30.36 0.00 -7.19
N SER A 208 30.85 1.23 -7.00
CA SER A 208 30.59 1.97 -5.77
C SER A 208 29.10 2.30 -5.57
N PHE A 209 28.38 2.59 -6.66
CA PHE A 209 26.92 2.78 -6.62
C PHE A 209 26.21 1.48 -6.28
N LEU A 210 26.60 0.40 -6.96
CA LEU A 210 26.03 -0.92 -6.72
C LEU A 210 26.18 -1.35 -5.27
N LEU A 211 27.40 -1.24 -4.75
CA LEU A 211 27.72 -1.66 -3.39
C LEU A 211 26.98 -0.79 -2.37
N SER A 212 26.98 0.53 -2.55
CA SER A 212 26.21 1.45 -1.70
C SER A 212 24.71 1.16 -1.74
N ARG A 213 24.18 0.71 -2.88
CA ARG A 213 22.76 0.40 -3.03
C ARG A 213 22.41 -0.91 -2.32
N LEU A 214 23.19 -1.96 -2.53
CA LEU A 214 22.97 -3.27 -1.90
C LEU A 214 23.05 -3.21 -0.37
N THR A 215 23.92 -2.36 0.15
CA THR A 215 24.03 -2.21 1.59
C THR A 215 22.91 -1.34 2.18
N MET A 216 22.46 -0.28 1.49
CA MET A 216 21.25 0.46 1.88
C MET A 216 20.00 -0.42 1.83
N LEU A 217 19.89 -1.27 0.81
CA LEU A 217 18.82 -2.26 0.67
C LEU A 217 18.67 -3.12 1.92
N VAL A 218 19.78 -3.63 2.49
CA VAL A 218 19.74 -4.44 3.71
C VAL A 218 19.13 -3.65 4.86
N VAL A 219 19.51 -2.39 5.02
CA VAL A 219 18.97 -1.52 6.08
C VAL A 219 17.49 -1.21 5.84
N GLU A 220 17.10 -0.89 4.60
CA GLU A 220 15.72 -0.58 4.20
C GLU A 220 14.78 -1.77 4.52
N VAL A 221 15.14 -2.96 4.04
CA VAL A 221 14.38 -4.20 4.23
C VAL A 221 14.32 -4.57 5.71
N THR A 222 15.45 -4.53 6.41
CA THR A 222 15.51 -4.91 7.83
C THR A 222 14.70 -3.96 8.69
N LEU A 223 14.75 -2.66 8.42
CA LEU A 223 14.01 -1.67 9.19
C LEU A 223 12.50 -1.83 9.00
N LEU A 224 12.04 -1.93 7.75
CA LEU A 224 10.61 -2.01 7.45
C LEU A 224 10.01 -3.35 7.92
N LEU A 225 10.64 -4.47 7.57
CA LEU A 225 10.13 -5.79 7.96
C LEU A 225 10.35 -6.08 9.44
N GLY A 226 11.46 -5.62 10.02
CA GLY A 226 11.71 -5.68 11.46
C GLY A 226 10.62 -4.92 12.22
N PHE A 227 10.27 -3.72 11.78
CA PHE A 227 9.18 -2.96 12.38
C PHE A 227 7.82 -3.68 12.23
N ALA A 228 7.48 -4.14 11.03
CA ALA A 228 6.21 -4.83 10.77
C ALA A 228 6.06 -6.11 11.60
N THR A 229 7.13 -6.88 11.75
CA THR A 229 7.14 -8.12 12.54
C THR A 229 7.07 -7.82 14.05
N LEU A 230 7.86 -6.89 14.56
CA LEU A 230 7.91 -6.57 15.99
C LEU A 230 6.66 -5.86 16.51
N VAL A 231 6.08 -4.95 15.73
CA VAL A 231 4.94 -4.11 16.18
C VAL A 231 3.58 -4.73 15.83
N PHE A 232 3.47 -5.31 14.63
CA PHE A 232 2.19 -5.84 14.13
C PHE A 232 2.11 -7.37 14.13
N GLY A 233 3.23 -8.06 14.37
CA GLY A 233 3.27 -9.52 14.34
C GLY A 233 3.14 -10.10 12.93
N VAL A 234 3.50 -9.34 11.89
CA VAL A 234 3.39 -9.79 10.50
C VAL A 234 4.30 -11.00 10.29
N PRO A 235 3.77 -12.17 9.92
CA PRO A 235 4.57 -13.37 9.75
C PRO A 235 5.30 -13.32 8.41
N ILE A 236 6.63 -13.49 8.45
CA ILE A 236 7.41 -13.71 7.22
C ILE A 236 7.21 -15.17 6.82
N ARG A 237 6.38 -15.39 5.81
CA ARG A 237 6.11 -16.73 5.25
C ARG A 237 7.06 -17.02 4.09
N GLY A 238 7.66 -18.21 4.09
CA GLY A 238 8.56 -18.68 3.03
C GLY A 238 10.03 -18.54 3.37
N ALA A 239 10.89 -18.80 2.38
CA ALA A 239 12.33 -18.79 2.56
C ALA A 239 12.88 -17.36 2.52
N ILE A 240 13.62 -16.97 3.56
CA ILE A 240 14.31 -15.66 3.65
C ILE A 240 15.26 -15.47 2.47
N GLY A 241 15.87 -16.55 1.96
CA GLY A 241 16.73 -16.50 0.77
C GLY A 241 15.99 -16.03 -0.50
N THR A 242 14.75 -16.47 -0.70
CA THR A 242 13.92 -16.02 -1.83
C THR A 242 13.57 -14.55 -1.70
N LEU A 243 13.20 -14.11 -0.51
CA LEU A 243 12.94 -12.69 -0.23
C LEU A 243 14.19 -11.84 -0.52
N ALA A 244 15.35 -12.26 0.00
CA ALA A 244 16.63 -11.57 -0.24
C ALA A 244 16.96 -11.50 -1.74
N LEU A 245 16.77 -12.60 -2.47
CA LEU A 245 17.00 -12.65 -3.92
C LEU A 245 16.08 -11.69 -4.67
N VAL A 246 14.78 -11.68 -4.36
CA VAL A 246 13.81 -10.76 -4.97
C VAL A 246 14.19 -9.32 -4.66
N CYS A 247 14.48 -8.98 -3.41
CA CYS A 247 14.91 -7.63 -3.01
C CYS A 247 16.15 -7.16 -3.77
N VAL A 248 17.15 -8.04 -3.92
CA VAL A 248 18.37 -7.74 -4.68
C VAL A 248 18.02 -7.51 -6.15
N LEU A 249 17.30 -8.43 -6.79
CA LEU A 249 16.92 -8.31 -8.21
C LEU A 249 16.09 -7.05 -8.48
N SER A 250 15.12 -6.75 -7.62
CA SER A 250 14.31 -5.52 -7.70
C SER A 250 15.18 -4.28 -7.58
N SER A 251 16.08 -4.24 -6.59
CA SER A 251 16.99 -3.11 -6.41
C SER A 251 17.92 -2.91 -7.61
N LEU A 252 18.41 -3.99 -8.23
CA LEU A 252 19.22 -3.93 -9.44
C LEU A 252 18.41 -3.42 -10.64
N ALA A 253 17.21 -3.94 -10.84
CA ALA A 253 16.32 -3.55 -11.94
C ALA A 253 15.91 -2.07 -11.84
N PHE A 254 15.49 -1.62 -10.66
CA PHE A 254 15.12 -0.22 -10.42
C PHE A 254 16.32 0.72 -10.49
N GLY A 255 17.48 0.28 -10.00
CA GLY A 255 18.73 1.01 -10.17
C GLY A 255 19.14 1.16 -11.64
N ALA A 256 18.98 0.11 -12.44
CA ALA A 256 19.24 0.14 -13.88
C ALA A 256 18.27 1.09 -14.62
N LEU A 257 16.99 1.10 -14.24
CA LEU A 257 16.00 2.06 -14.76
C LEU A 257 16.38 3.50 -14.39
N GLY A 258 16.76 3.77 -13.14
CA GLY A 258 17.24 5.08 -12.70
C GLY A 258 18.46 5.55 -13.49
N LEU A 259 19.41 4.66 -13.74
CA LEU A 259 20.60 4.93 -14.56
C LEU A 259 20.23 5.21 -16.03
N LEU A 260 19.31 4.44 -16.60
CA LEU A 260 18.81 4.63 -17.97
C LEU A 260 18.18 6.01 -18.13
N ILE A 261 17.34 6.43 -17.18
CA ILE A 261 16.73 7.76 -17.16
C ILE A 261 17.79 8.86 -17.06
N ALA A 262 18.75 8.71 -16.14
CA ALA A 262 19.84 9.66 -15.94
C ALA A 262 20.83 9.74 -17.12
N SER A 263 20.84 8.74 -18.00
CA SER A 263 21.65 8.77 -19.22
C SER A 263 21.13 9.82 -20.22
N ARG A 264 19.80 10.03 -20.26
CA ARG A 264 19.13 10.91 -21.24
C ARG A 264 18.88 12.31 -20.73
N ALA A 265 18.53 12.46 -19.45
CA ALA A 265 18.23 13.78 -18.89
C ALA A 265 19.50 14.53 -18.46
N SER A 266 19.51 15.83 -18.73
CA SER A 266 20.61 16.76 -18.38
C SER A 266 20.22 17.76 -17.29
N THR A 267 18.92 17.92 -17.01
CA THR A 267 18.37 18.82 -15.99
C THR A 267 17.72 18.03 -14.86
N THR A 268 17.72 18.59 -13.65
CA THR A 268 17.08 17.98 -12.47
C THR A 268 15.56 17.84 -12.65
N GLU A 269 14.93 18.84 -13.25
CA GLU A 269 13.49 18.83 -13.55
C GLU A 269 13.14 17.74 -14.59
N GLY A 270 13.96 17.60 -15.64
CA GLY A 270 13.76 16.58 -16.67
C GLY A 270 13.91 15.16 -16.12
N VAL A 271 14.89 14.92 -15.24
CA VAL A 271 15.04 13.63 -14.54
C VAL A 271 13.81 13.33 -13.70
N SER A 272 13.38 14.29 -12.86
CA SER A 272 12.20 14.14 -12.00
C SER A 272 10.95 13.78 -12.81
N GLY A 273 10.71 14.51 -13.92
CA GLY A 273 9.57 14.25 -14.80
C GLY A 273 9.61 12.86 -15.42
N LEU A 274 10.77 12.43 -15.95
CA LEU A 274 10.92 11.10 -16.53
C LEU A 274 10.81 9.98 -15.49
N MET A 275 11.33 10.19 -14.27
CA MET A 275 11.17 9.23 -13.18
C MET A 275 9.70 9.03 -12.83
N ASN A 276 8.95 10.12 -12.65
CA ASN A 276 7.51 10.05 -12.37
C ASN A 276 6.73 9.42 -13.53
N LEU A 277 7.08 9.73 -14.79
CA LEU A 277 6.46 9.13 -15.97
C LEU A 277 6.60 7.60 -16.00
N VAL A 278 7.74 7.07 -15.52
CA VAL A 278 7.97 5.62 -15.42
C VAL A 278 7.32 5.04 -14.17
N MET A 279 7.42 5.72 -13.03
CA MET A 279 6.93 5.21 -11.74
C MET A 279 5.40 5.18 -11.63
N LEU A 280 4.69 6.17 -12.20
CA LEU A 280 3.23 6.25 -12.11
C LEU A 280 2.53 5.02 -12.72
N PRO A 281 2.83 4.60 -13.98
CA PRO A 281 2.31 3.35 -14.52
C PRO A 281 2.68 2.14 -13.64
N MET A 282 3.91 2.07 -13.14
CA MET A 282 4.33 0.95 -12.30
C MET A 282 3.53 0.86 -11.00
N TRP A 283 3.21 2.00 -10.36
CA TRP A 283 2.33 1.99 -9.20
C TRP A 283 0.93 1.49 -9.53
N ILE A 284 0.36 1.92 -10.66
CA ILE A 284 -1.01 1.57 -11.06
C ILE A 284 -1.12 0.10 -11.51
N PHE A 285 -0.12 -0.41 -12.24
CA PHE A 285 -0.16 -1.74 -12.87
C PHE A 285 0.61 -2.82 -12.08
N SER A 286 1.13 -2.52 -10.88
CA SER A 286 1.86 -3.53 -10.05
C SER A 286 0.96 -4.44 -9.21
N GLY A 287 -0.35 -4.16 -9.17
CA GLY A 287 -1.35 -4.88 -8.37
C GLY A 287 -2.31 -5.69 -9.23
#